data_AF-A0A251YK15-F1
#
_entry.id   AF-A0A251YK15-F1
#
_cell.length_a   1.000
_cell.length_b   1.000
_cell.length_c   1.000
_cell.angle_alpha   90.00
_cell.angle_beta   90.00
_cell.angle_gamma   90.00
#
_symmetry.space_group_name_H-M   'P 1'
#
loop_
_entity.id
_entity.type
_entity.pdbx_description
1 polymer ?
#
loop_
_entity_poly.entity_id
_entity_poly.type
_entity_poly.pdbx_seq_one_letter_code
_entity_poly.pdbx_strand_id
1 'polypeptide(L)'
;MSAGDDGWVVIPAPTSRQRIAIGLFWMSLAGGVFLNVWLGLGRLVEEAVGGGWLTVAGTIVVIEAAVIGSVYALMVRRTPALEIDVARGVMRIRGAELPLTDLTGASVEAMQSSPMARPPWKGAPLPESVVLALTTKQGARCRIVLLVGERRIQSAEATAALVAAVRASAITPPTTPDDPDGRFTRVNFPGALDVDDAVELIEEPERRRHVGF
;
A
#
# COMPACT_ATOMS: atom_id res chain seq x y z
N MET A 1 3.20 -17.13 -28.85
CA MET A 1 4.62 -17.48 -29.05
C MET A 1 5.39 -16.17 -29.19
N SER A 2 6.03 -15.73 -28.11
CA SER A 2 7.11 -14.72 -28.09
C SER A 2 7.97 -15.07 -26.88
N ALA A 3 8.98 -15.91 -27.12
CA ALA A 3 10.07 -16.17 -26.19
C ALA A 3 11.16 -15.14 -26.48
N GLY A 4 11.67 -14.47 -25.44
CA GLY A 4 12.78 -13.50 -25.51
C GLY A 4 12.54 -12.33 -24.56
N ASP A 5 13.47 -12.14 -23.61
CA ASP A 5 13.57 -11.14 -22.52
C ASP A 5 12.86 -11.54 -21.20
N ASP A 6 13.48 -11.69 -20.02
CA ASP A 6 14.88 -11.48 -19.61
C ASP A 6 15.10 -11.93 -18.13
N GLY A 7 14.52 -13.04 -17.67
CA GLY A 7 14.67 -13.49 -16.26
C GLY A 7 13.92 -12.67 -15.20
N TRP A 8 13.15 -11.66 -15.61
CA TRP A 8 12.34 -10.81 -14.73
C TRP A 8 11.06 -11.49 -14.25
N VAL A 9 10.89 -11.55 -12.94
CA VAL A 9 9.65 -11.93 -12.26
C VAL A 9 8.89 -10.67 -11.86
N VAL A 10 7.67 -10.52 -12.38
CA VAL A 10 6.80 -9.37 -12.07
C VAL A 10 5.96 -9.66 -10.84
N ILE A 11 6.11 -8.83 -9.82
CA ILE A 11 5.24 -8.79 -8.64
C ILE A 11 4.15 -7.77 -8.93
N PRO A 12 2.90 -8.23 -9.12
CA PRO A 12 1.84 -7.37 -9.57
C PRO A 12 1.55 -6.28 -8.54
N ALA A 13 1.38 -5.06 -9.03
CA ALA A 13 0.82 -3.99 -8.22
C ALA A 13 -0.59 -4.36 -7.74
N PRO A 14 -1.07 -3.78 -6.62
CA PRO A 14 -2.44 -3.98 -6.16
C PRO A 14 -3.44 -3.65 -7.28
N THR A 15 -4.41 -4.52 -7.49
CA THR A 15 -5.44 -4.34 -8.52
C THR A 15 -6.25 -3.07 -8.28
N SER A 16 -6.88 -2.50 -9.32
CA SER A 16 -7.72 -1.30 -9.18
C SER A 16 -8.84 -1.49 -8.15
N ARG A 17 -9.42 -2.70 -8.05
CA ARG A 17 -10.43 -3.02 -7.02
C ARG A 17 -9.86 -2.96 -5.61
N GLN A 18 -8.63 -3.43 -5.40
CA GLN A 18 -7.94 -3.33 -4.11
C GLN A 18 -7.59 -1.88 -3.80
N ARG A 19 -7.02 -1.13 -4.74
CA ARG A 19 -6.75 0.31 -4.57
C ARG A 19 -8.02 1.09 -4.19
N ILE A 20 -9.13 0.80 -4.87
CA ILE A 20 -10.43 1.38 -4.58
C ILE A 20 -10.91 0.98 -3.19
N ALA A 21 -10.84 -0.29 -2.78
CA ALA A 21 -11.26 -0.72 -1.44
C ALA A 21 -10.49 0.01 -0.31
N ILE A 22 -9.20 0.25 -0.53
CA ILE A 22 -8.32 0.95 0.41
C ILE A 22 -8.62 2.45 0.41
N GLY A 23 -8.90 3.04 -0.76
CA GLY A 23 -9.22 4.46 -0.92
C GLY A 23 -10.64 4.83 -0.44
N LEU A 24 -11.66 4.01 -0.77
CA LEU A 24 -13.08 4.29 -0.49
C LEU A 24 -13.37 4.47 1.01
N PHE A 25 -12.59 3.80 1.86
CA PHE A 25 -12.67 3.95 3.31
C PHE A 25 -12.32 5.38 3.75
N TRP A 26 -11.19 5.92 3.27
CA TRP A 26 -10.79 7.30 3.53
C TRP A 26 -11.75 8.32 2.90
N MET A 27 -12.34 7.97 1.75
CA MET A 27 -13.32 8.81 1.05
C MET A 27 -14.65 8.94 1.82
N SER A 28 -15.14 7.86 2.44
CA SER A 28 -16.40 7.89 3.22
C SER A 28 -16.27 8.75 4.48
N LEU A 29 -15.08 8.77 5.09
CA LEU A 29 -14.75 9.64 6.22
C LEU A 29 -14.67 11.12 5.77
N ALA A 30 -14.10 11.37 4.60
CA ALA A 30 -14.05 12.71 4.03
C ALA A 30 -15.45 13.23 3.70
N GLY A 31 -16.31 12.43 3.07
CA GLY A 31 -17.68 12.83 2.75
C GLY A 31 -18.48 13.26 3.98
N GLY A 32 -18.40 12.54 5.09
CA GLY A 32 -19.14 12.90 6.32
C GLY A 32 -18.59 14.15 7.04
N VAL A 33 -17.27 14.31 7.09
CA VAL A 33 -16.61 15.44 7.77
C VAL A 33 -16.64 16.72 6.91
N PHE A 34 -16.52 16.57 5.59
CA PHE A 34 -16.46 17.69 4.65
C PHE A 34 -17.82 18.04 4.01
N LEU A 35 -18.91 17.32 4.31
CA LEU A 35 -20.22 17.59 3.72
C LEU A 35 -20.65 19.05 3.89
N ASN A 36 -20.42 19.63 5.07
CA ASN A 36 -20.74 21.03 5.36
C ASN A 36 -19.89 22.00 4.53
N VAL A 37 -18.62 21.66 4.29
CA VAL A 37 -17.70 22.45 3.45
C VAL A 37 -18.14 22.38 1.98
N TRP A 38 -18.51 21.20 1.49
CA TRP A 38 -18.94 21.00 0.11
C TRP A 38 -20.31 21.63 -0.15
N LEU A 39 -21.23 21.56 0.81
CA LEU A 39 -22.50 22.27 0.76
C LEU A 39 -22.29 23.78 0.73
N GLY A 40 -21.36 24.32 1.52
CA GLY A 40 -20.98 25.72 1.50
C GLY A 40 -20.43 26.15 0.14
N LEU A 41 -19.50 25.39 -0.42
CA LEU A 41 -18.95 25.63 -1.77
C LEU A 41 -20.02 25.53 -2.85
N GLY A 42 -20.92 24.55 -2.76
CA GLY A 42 -22.02 24.38 -3.71
C GLY A 42 -22.98 25.57 -3.69
N ARG A 43 -23.27 26.15 -2.51
CA ARG A 43 -24.09 27.36 -2.38
C ARG A 43 -23.39 28.58 -2.97
N LEU A 44 -22.08 28.75 -2.78
CA LEU A 44 -21.33 29.85 -3.40
C LEU A 44 -21.34 29.77 -4.93
N VAL A 45 -21.24 28.56 -5.49
CA VAL A 45 -21.34 28.35 -6.95
C VAL A 45 -22.77 28.61 -7.45
N GLU A 46 -23.78 28.21 -6.67
CA GLU A 46 -25.18 28.52 -6.98
C GLU A 46 -25.43 30.03 -7.01
N GLU A 47 -24.94 30.79 -6.03
CA GLU A 47 -25.12 32.25 -5.97
C GLU A 47 -24.51 32.95 -7.19
N ALA A 48 -23.45 32.37 -7.77
CA ALA A 48 -22.76 32.93 -8.93
C ALA A 48 -23.38 32.54 -10.28
N VAL A 49 -23.91 31.32 -10.41
CA VAL A 49 -24.31 30.74 -11.71
C VAL A 49 -25.83 30.58 -11.83
N GLY A 50 -26.55 30.58 -10.72
CA GLY A 50 -27.96 30.20 -10.64
C GLY A 50 -28.18 28.71 -10.95
N GLY A 51 -29.45 28.28 -10.94
CA GLY A 51 -29.85 26.88 -11.19
C GLY A 51 -30.29 26.11 -9.95
N GLY A 52 -30.29 26.76 -8.78
CA GLY A 52 -30.86 26.22 -7.55
C GLY A 52 -30.18 24.95 -7.08
N TRP A 53 -30.97 23.99 -6.59
CA TRP A 53 -30.44 22.78 -5.95
C TRP A 53 -29.61 21.88 -6.90
N LEU A 54 -29.86 21.94 -8.22
CA LEU A 54 -29.11 21.17 -9.21
C LEU A 54 -27.65 21.63 -9.29
N THR A 55 -27.39 22.94 -9.19
CA THR A 55 -26.04 23.50 -9.21
C THR A 55 -25.25 23.09 -7.96
N VAL A 56 -25.91 23.12 -6.79
CA VAL A 56 -25.31 22.64 -5.53
C VAL A 56 -24.97 21.16 -5.61
N ALA A 57 -25.91 20.32 -6.07
CA ALA A 57 -25.72 18.88 -6.20
C ALA A 57 -24.62 18.54 -7.22
N GLY A 58 -24.62 19.20 -8.38
CA GLY A 58 -23.59 19.03 -9.41
C GLY A 58 -22.19 19.40 -8.91
N THR A 59 -22.08 20.50 -8.16
CA THR A 59 -20.81 20.94 -7.56
C THR A 59 -20.26 19.89 -6.59
N ILE A 60 -21.13 19.34 -5.73
CA ILE A 60 -20.74 18.27 -4.78
C ILE A 60 -20.21 17.04 -5.53
N VAL A 61 -20.90 16.60 -6.59
CA VAL A 61 -20.48 15.43 -7.39
C VAL A 61 -19.12 15.67 -8.05
N VAL A 62 -18.89 16.88 -8.60
CA VAL A 62 -17.60 17.21 -9.24
C VAL A 62 -16.46 17.25 -8.22
N ILE A 63 -16.68 17.87 -7.06
CA ILE A 63 -15.69 17.90 -5.97
C ILE A 63 -15.36 16.47 -5.55
N GLU A 64 -16.37 15.64 -5.32
CA GLU A 64 -16.14 14.27 -4.87
C GLU A 64 -15.40 13.45 -5.93
N ALA A 65 -15.78 13.57 -7.21
CA ALA A 65 -15.05 12.92 -8.30
C ALA A 65 -13.58 13.36 -8.37
N ALA A 66 -13.29 14.64 -8.14
CA ALA A 66 -11.92 15.16 -8.12
C ALA A 66 -11.10 14.63 -6.92
N VAL A 67 -11.71 14.52 -5.74
CA VAL A 67 -11.07 13.93 -4.55
C VAL A 67 -10.80 12.45 -4.79
N ILE A 68 -11.79 11.68 -5.28
CA ILE A 68 -11.64 10.26 -5.62
C ILE A 68 -10.50 10.08 -6.63
N GLY A 69 -10.50 10.86 -7.71
CA GLY A 69 -9.48 10.79 -8.75
C GLY A 69 -8.07 11.09 -8.21
N SER A 70 -7.95 12.07 -7.32
CA SER A 70 -6.69 12.47 -6.70
C SER A 70 -6.14 11.39 -5.75
N VAL A 71 -7.00 10.82 -4.91
CA VAL A 71 -6.65 9.69 -4.02
C VAL A 71 -6.22 8.48 -4.86
N TYR A 72 -6.99 8.13 -5.88
CA TYR A 72 -6.64 7.02 -6.78
C TYR A 72 -5.29 7.23 -7.46
N ALA A 73 -5.04 8.43 -8.01
CA ALA A 73 -3.76 8.76 -8.64
C ALA A 73 -2.59 8.69 -7.66
N LEU A 74 -2.78 9.14 -6.41
CA LEU A 74 -1.79 9.01 -5.35
C LEU A 74 -1.48 7.53 -5.06
N MET A 75 -2.51 6.67 -4.99
CA MET A 75 -2.33 5.24 -4.73
C MET A 75 -1.61 4.53 -5.86
N VAL A 76 -1.95 4.82 -7.11
CA VAL A 76 -1.23 4.28 -8.29
C VAL A 76 0.26 4.66 -8.20
N ARG A 77 0.56 5.91 -7.88
CA ARG A 77 1.94 6.38 -7.72
C ARG A 77 2.66 5.72 -6.54
N ARG A 78 1.96 5.44 -5.44
CA ARG A 78 2.53 4.89 -4.20
C ARG A 78 2.62 3.36 -4.19
N THR A 79 2.03 2.67 -5.16
CA THR A 79 2.03 1.20 -5.29
C THR A 79 2.47 0.77 -6.69
N PRO A 80 3.71 1.10 -7.12
CA PRO A 80 4.22 0.66 -8.41
C PRO A 80 4.35 -0.87 -8.44
N ALA A 81 4.32 -1.45 -9.65
CA ALA A 81 4.73 -2.84 -9.82
C ALA A 81 6.23 -2.96 -9.49
N LEU A 82 6.62 -4.08 -8.91
CA LEU A 82 8.00 -4.43 -8.64
C LEU A 82 8.38 -5.56 -9.59
N GLU A 83 9.49 -5.39 -10.29
CA GLU A 83 10.04 -6.46 -11.14
C GLU A 83 11.37 -6.88 -10.52
N ILE A 84 11.64 -8.18 -10.48
CA ILE A 84 12.83 -8.73 -9.85
C ILE A 84 13.53 -9.66 -10.83
N ASP A 85 14.80 -9.43 -11.10
CA ASP A 85 15.67 -10.40 -11.74
C ASP A 85 16.64 -10.95 -10.69
N VAL A 86 16.33 -12.16 -10.22
CA VAL A 86 17.11 -12.84 -9.18
C VAL A 86 18.49 -13.24 -9.70
N ALA A 87 18.61 -13.61 -10.97
CA ALA A 87 19.86 -14.08 -11.56
C ALA A 87 20.87 -12.94 -11.71
N ARG A 88 20.40 -11.76 -12.11
CA ARG A 88 21.21 -10.54 -12.23
C ARG A 88 21.37 -9.78 -10.91
N GLY A 89 20.60 -10.12 -9.89
CA GLY A 89 20.65 -9.47 -8.58
C GLY A 89 20.11 -8.05 -8.59
N VAL A 90 19.13 -7.76 -9.45
CA VAL A 90 18.56 -6.42 -9.65
C VAL A 90 17.04 -6.43 -9.52
N MET A 91 16.48 -5.27 -9.20
CA MET A 91 15.04 -5.02 -9.17
C MET A 91 14.72 -3.77 -9.99
N ARG A 92 13.49 -3.68 -10.49
CA ARG A 92 12.97 -2.50 -11.17
C ARG A 92 11.82 -1.90 -10.38
N ILE A 93 11.97 -0.64 -9.99
CA ILE A 93 10.93 0.15 -9.31
C ILE A 93 10.64 1.38 -10.16
N ARG A 94 9.38 1.53 -10.62
CA ARG A 94 8.96 2.65 -11.49
C ARG A 94 9.82 2.81 -12.74
N GLY A 95 10.27 1.70 -13.32
CA GLY A 95 11.13 1.69 -14.51
C GLY A 95 12.62 1.90 -14.22
N ALA A 96 13.03 2.25 -13.01
CA ALA A 96 14.43 2.38 -12.63
C ALA A 96 14.99 1.03 -12.16
N GLU A 97 16.08 0.56 -12.77
CA GLU A 97 16.83 -0.63 -12.32
C GLU A 97 17.73 -0.25 -11.14
N LEU A 98 17.63 -1.04 -10.07
CA LEU A 98 18.36 -0.87 -8.82
C LEU A 98 18.93 -2.23 -8.39
N PRO A 99 20.12 -2.29 -7.81
CA PRO A 99 20.63 -3.54 -7.24
C PRO A 99 19.76 -3.97 -6.05
N LEU A 100 19.65 -5.27 -5.79
CA LEU A 100 18.88 -5.77 -4.64
C LEU A 100 19.46 -5.29 -3.30
N THR A 101 20.76 -5.03 -3.25
CA THR A 101 21.44 -4.44 -2.08
C THR A 101 21.01 -3.01 -1.79
N ASP A 102 20.34 -2.32 -2.73
CA ASP A 102 19.75 -1.01 -2.46
C ASP A 102 18.48 -1.11 -1.60
N LEU A 103 17.91 -2.31 -1.40
CA LEU A 103 16.87 -2.54 -0.40
C LEU A 103 17.51 -2.52 0.99
N THR A 104 17.21 -1.49 1.77
CA THR A 104 17.82 -1.26 3.09
C THR A 104 16.84 -1.39 4.24
N GLY A 105 15.53 -1.39 3.97
CA GLY A 105 14.52 -1.52 5.01
C GLY A 105 13.31 -2.33 4.57
N ALA A 106 12.76 -3.09 5.50
CA ALA A 106 11.48 -3.76 5.36
C ALA A 106 10.59 -3.43 6.56
N SER A 107 9.29 -3.32 6.28
CA SER A 107 8.29 -3.08 7.31
C SER A 107 7.00 -3.81 6.95
N VAL A 108 6.36 -4.40 7.94
CA VAL A 108 4.99 -4.87 7.80
C VAL A 108 4.05 -3.68 8.04
N GLU A 109 3.21 -3.40 7.06
CA GLU A 109 2.07 -2.53 7.22
C GLU A 109 0.85 -3.45 7.26
N ALA A 110 0.22 -3.61 8.43
CA ALA A 110 -1.18 -3.97 8.41
C ALA A 110 -1.90 -2.81 7.75
N MET A 111 -2.58 -3.12 6.66
CA MET A 111 -3.69 -2.30 6.29
C MET A 111 -4.80 -2.67 7.26
N GLN A 112 -4.73 -2.05 8.45
CA GLN A 112 -5.75 -2.23 9.47
C GLN A 112 -7.09 -1.94 8.80
N SER A 113 -7.99 -2.92 8.86
CA SER A 113 -9.41 -2.65 8.86
C SER A 113 -9.62 -1.68 10.03
N SER A 114 -9.69 -0.38 9.72
CA SER A 114 -9.80 0.67 10.72
C SER A 114 -10.82 0.31 11.81
N PRO A 115 -10.64 0.72 13.07
CA PRO A 115 -11.66 0.61 14.10
C PRO A 115 -13.02 1.24 13.71
N MET A 116 -13.00 2.14 12.70
CA MET A 116 -14.18 2.79 12.12
C MET A 116 -14.66 2.14 10.81
N ALA A 117 -14.12 0.98 10.40
CA ALA A 117 -14.38 0.27 9.14
C ALA A 117 -15.78 -0.36 9.02
N ARG A 118 -16.77 0.16 9.75
CA ARG A 118 -18.19 -0.17 9.58
C ARG A 118 -18.88 0.95 8.80
N PRO A 119 -19.23 0.73 7.53
CA PRO A 119 -20.43 1.35 7.00
C PRO A 119 -21.61 0.79 7.81
N PRO A 120 -22.45 1.62 8.46
CA PRO A 120 -23.50 1.17 9.40
C PRO A 120 -24.52 0.20 8.78
N TRP A 121 -24.53 0.05 7.45
CA TRP A 121 -25.48 -0.73 6.67
C TRP A 121 -25.01 -2.13 6.21
N LYS A 122 -23.75 -2.52 6.40
CA LYS A 122 -23.27 -3.88 6.05
C LYS A 122 -22.42 -4.44 7.18
N GLY A 123 -23.01 -5.33 7.99
CA GLY A 123 -22.39 -5.94 9.18
C GLY A 123 -21.21 -6.90 8.93
N ALA A 124 -20.56 -6.85 7.76
CA ALA A 124 -19.39 -7.68 7.46
C ALA A 124 -18.10 -6.85 7.60
N PRO A 125 -17.12 -7.27 8.41
CA PRO A 125 -15.83 -6.60 8.51
C PRO A 125 -15.11 -6.59 7.15
N LEU A 126 -14.43 -5.49 6.83
CA LEU A 126 -13.54 -5.46 5.67
C LEU A 126 -12.43 -6.50 5.85
N PRO A 127 -12.05 -7.23 4.78
CA PRO A 127 -11.01 -8.24 4.85
C PRO A 127 -9.68 -7.60 5.25
N GLU A 128 -9.08 -8.06 6.34
CA GLU A 128 -7.75 -7.65 6.78
C GLU A 128 -6.73 -7.93 5.69
N SER A 129 -5.71 -7.08 5.55
CA SER A 129 -4.67 -7.30 4.56
C SER A 129 -3.28 -7.07 5.12
N VAL A 130 -2.36 -7.91 4.65
CA VAL A 130 -0.96 -7.91 5.04
C VAL A 130 -0.17 -7.31 3.89
N VAL A 131 0.46 -6.16 4.14
CA VAL A 131 1.26 -5.44 3.17
C VAL A 131 2.71 -5.43 3.64
N LEU A 132 3.61 -5.87 2.77
CA LEU A 132 5.05 -5.69 2.95
C LEU A 132 5.45 -4.37 2.29
N ALA A 133 6.06 -3.49 3.05
CA ALA A 133 6.61 -2.25 2.54
C ALA A 133 8.14 -2.30 2.58
N LEU A 134 8.74 -2.24 1.39
CA LEU A 134 10.18 -2.23 1.17
C LEU A 134 10.68 -0.81 0.91
N THR A 135 11.83 -0.47 1.47
CA THR A 135 12.46 0.85 1.35
C THR A 135 13.86 0.71 0.76
N THR A 136 14.15 1.56 -0.21
CA THR A 136 15.46 1.66 -0.83
C THR A 136 16.37 2.66 -0.12
N LYS A 137 17.68 2.57 -0.35
CA LYS A 137 18.69 3.53 0.13
C LYS A 137 18.37 4.99 -0.26
N GLN A 138 17.76 5.19 -1.42
CA GLN A 138 17.35 6.51 -1.92
C GLN A 138 16.00 6.99 -1.34
N GLY A 139 15.40 6.22 -0.43
CA GLY A 139 14.12 6.53 0.21
C GLY A 139 12.89 6.19 -0.64
N ALA A 140 13.04 5.60 -1.83
CA ALA A 140 11.91 5.09 -2.58
C ALA A 140 11.28 3.90 -1.83
N ARG A 141 9.95 3.90 -1.72
CA ARG A 141 9.18 2.88 -1.01
C ARG A 141 8.27 2.11 -1.97
N CYS A 142 8.33 0.79 -1.91
CA CYS A 142 7.44 -0.11 -2.63
C CYS A 142 6.53 -0.86 -1.65
N ARG A 143 5.26 -1.04 -2.02
CA ARG A 143 4.27 -1.75 -1.19
C ARG A 143 3.74 -2.93 -1.96
N ILE A 144 3.84 -4.10 -1.36
CA ILE A 144 3.46 -5.39 -1.92
C ILE A 144 2.36 -5.96 -1.05
N VAL A 145 1.21 -6.24 -1.65
CA VAL A 145 0.10 -6.90 -0.94
C VAL A 145 0.34 -8.40 -0.99
N LEU A 146 0.49 -9.03 0.17
CA LEU A 146 0.72 -10.46 0.30
C LEU A 146 -0.61 -11.22 0.45
N LEU A 147 -1.48 -10.69 1.32
CA LEU A 147 -2.74 -11.33 1.71
C LEU A 147 -3.88 -10.30 1.72
N VAL A 148 -5.07 -10.71 1.26
CA VAL A 148 -6.34 -10.00 1.48
C VAL A 148 -7.38 -11.00 1.98
N GLY A 149 -7.85 -10.83 3.22
CA GLY A 149 -8.65 -11.82 3.92
C GLY A 149 -7.85 -13.10 4.11
N GLU A 150 -8.33 -14.20 3.53
CA GLU A 150 -7.62 -15.50 3.51
C GLU A 150 -6.94 -15.77 2.15
N ARG A 151 -7.08 -14.86 1.19
CA ARG A 151 -6.57 -15.08 -0.16
C ARG A 151 -5.14 -14.54 -0.29
N ARG A 152 -4.21 -15.44 -0.60
CA ARG A 152 -2.87 -15.06 -1.08
C ARG A 152 -2.97 -14.46 -2.48
N ILE A 153 -2.30 -13.32 -2.67
CA ILE A 153 -2.32 -12.58 -3.94
C ILE A 153 -1.14 -12.96 -4.84
N GLN A 154 0.01 -13.27 -4.23
CA GLN A 154 1.23 -13.61 -4.96
C GLN A 154 1.20 -15.04 -5.50
N SER A 155 1.73 -15.24 -6.71
CA SER A 155 2.01 -16.58 -7.24
C SER A 155 3.20 -17.21 -6.50
N ALA A 156 3.35 -18.54 -6.57
CA ALA A 156 4.48 -19.23 -5.97
C ALA A 156 5.83 -18.72 -6.53
N GLU A 157 5.88 -18.40 -7.83
CA GLU A 157 7.06 -17.82 -8.49
C GLU A 157 7.38 -16.43 -7.95
N ALA A 158 6.37 -15.55 -7.81
CA ALA A 158 6.56 -14.22 -7.23
C ALA A 158 6.99 -14.29 -5.77
N THR A 159 6.44 -15.23 -4.99
CA THR A 159 6.87 -15.51 -3.61
C THR A 159 8.34 -15.93 -3.57
N ALA A 160 8.76 -16.88 -4.41
CA ALA A 160 10.14 -17.33 -4.45
C ALA A 160 11.11 -16.21 -4.85
N ALA A 161 10.75 -15.40 -5.85
CA ALA A 161 11.55 -14.25 -6.28
C ALA A 161 11.66 -13.18 -5.18
N LEU A 162 10.58 -12.90 -4.45
CA LEU A 162 10.58 -11.99 -3.31
C LEU A 162 11.50 -12.48 -2.18
N VAL A 163 11.41 -13.77 -1.83
CA VAL A 163 12.28 -14.38 -0.81
C VAL A 163 13.75 -14.25 -1.22
N ALA A 164 14.08 -14.59 -2.47
CA ALA A 164 15.43 -14.48 -2.98
C ALA A 164 15.93 -13.03 -2.96
N ALA A 165 15.08 -12.07 -3.33
CA ALA A 165 15.39 -10.65 -3.30
C ALA A 165 15.66 -10.11 -1.89
N VAL A 166 14.81 -10.47 -0.93
CA VAL A 166 14.99 -10.07 0.47
C VAL A 166 16.26 -10.67 1.05
N ARG A 167 16.58 -11.94 0.74
CA ARG A 167 17.84 -12.57 1.18
C ARG A 167 19.10 -11.92 0.58
N ALA A 168 19.00 -11.41 -0.64
CA ALA A 168 20.09 -10.71 -1.32
C ALA A 168 20.18 -9.20 -0.99
N SER A 169 19.30 -8.71 -0.11
CA SER A 169 19.22 -7.28 0.24
C SER A 169 20.21 -6.87 1.33
N ALA A 170 20.28 -5.57 1.60
CA ALA A 170 20.96 -5.00 2.76
C ALA A 170 19.96 -4.57 3.85
N ILE A 171 18.80 -5.23 3.94
CA ILE A 171 17.76 -4.90 4.92
C ILE A 171 18.34 -5.05 6.33
N THR A 172 18.29 -3.96 7.08
CA THR A 172 18.65 -3.96 8.49
C THR A 172 17.55 -3.23 9.27
N PRO A 173 17.16 -3.70 10.46
CA PRO A 173 16.22 -2.97 11.29
C PRO A 173 16.73 -1.55 11.62
N PRO A 174 15.85 -0.55 11.68
CA PRO A 174 16.24 0.82 12.02
C PRO A 174 16.74 0.92 13.47
N THR A 175 17.76 1.75 13.67
CA THR A 175 18.30 2.11 14.98
C THR A 175 17.98 3.57 15.30
N THR A 176 17.99 3.93 16.58
CA THR A 176 17.87 5.32 17.03
C THR A 176 19.15 5.77 17.72
N PRO A 177 19.42 7.08 17.83
CA PRO A 177 20.59 7.57 18.57
C PRO A 177 20.64 7.06 20.02
N ASP A 178 19.47 6.89 20.65
CA ASP A 178 19.34 6.40 22.02
C ASP A 178 19.34 4.86 22.13
N ASP A 179 19.29 4.15 21.00
CA ASP A 179 19.38 2.68 20.90
C ASP A 179 20.24 2.28 19.69
N PRO A 180 21.57 2.54 19.75
CA PRO A 180 22.48 2.27 18.62
C PRO A 180 22.67 0.78 18.36
N ASP A 181 22.50 -0.05 19.40
CA ASP A 181 22.62 -1.51 19.31
C ASP A 181 21.32 -2.18 18.84
N GLY A 182 20.24 -1.42 18.65
CA GLY A 182 18.94 -1.91 18.18
C GLY A 182 18.23 -2.87 19.15
N ARG A 183 18.60 -2.85 20.44
CA ARG A 183 18.07 -3.75 21.46
C ARG A 183 16.56 -3.55 21.66
N PHE A 184 16.10 -2.32 21.46
CA PHE A 184 14.72 -1.90 21.55
C PHE A 184 14.10 -1.62 20.19
N THR A 185 14.73 -2.02 19.07
CA THR A 185 14.19 -1.78 17.73
C THR A 185 12.77 -2.34 17.57
N ARG A 186 12.47 -3.51 18.15
CA ARG A 186 11.10 -4.07 18.11
C ARG A 186 10.08 -3.23 18.90
N VAL A 187 10.50 -2.49 19.92
CA VAL A 187 9.62 -1.60 20.70
C VAL A 187 9.49 -0.24 20.01
N ASN A 188 10.60 0.31 19.53
CA ASN A 188 10.66 1.61 18.86
C ASN A 188 10.02 1.57 17.46
N PHE A 189 10.12 0.43 16.79
CA PHE A 189 9.66 0.20 15.43
C PHE A 189 8.97 -1.18 15.33
N PRO A 190 7.77 -1.35 15.92
CA PRO A 190 7.07 -2.65 15.98
C PRO A 190 6.73 -3.23 14.61
N GLY A 191 6.66 -2.39 13.58
CA GLY A 191 6.45 -2.82 12.19
C GLY A 191 7.73 -3.10 11.41
N ALA A 192 8.93 -2.82 11.92
CA ALA A 192 10.17 -3.01 11.19
C ALA A 192 10.60 -4.48 11.18
N LEU A 193 11.11 -4.93 10.03
CA LEU A 193 11.51 -6.32 9.81
C LEU A 193 13.01 -6.39 9.50
N ASP A 194 13.67 -7.40 10.06
CA ASP A 194 14.94 -7.88 9.50
C ASP A 194 14.68 -8.79 8.28
N VAL A 195 15.76 -9.36 7.72
CA VAL A 195 15.70 -10.25 6.57
C VAL A 195 14.88 -11.50 6.88
N ASP A 196 15.07 -12.11 8.04
CA ASP A 196 14.43 -13.39 8.40
C ASP A 196 12.93 -13.17 8.68
N ASP A 197 12.59 -12.13 9.46
CA ASP A 197 11.22 -11.70 9.76
C ASP A 197 10.45 -11.29 8.48
N ALA A 198 11.16 -10.79 7.46
CA ALA A 198 10.58 -10.47 6.15
C ALA A 198 10.39 -11.70 5.27
N VAL A 199 11.34 -12.64 5.26
CA VAL A 199 11.20 -13.93 4.56
C VAL A 199 10.03 -14.72 5.12
N GLU A 200 9.94 -14.83 6.45
CA GLU A 200 8.82 -15.49 7.13
C GLU A 200 7.48 -14.86 6.72
N LEU A 201 7.40 -13.53 6.67
CA LEU A 201 6.18 -12.84 6.26
C LEU A 201 5.75 -13.17 4.82
N ILE A 202 6.72 -13.30 3.92
CA ILE A 202 6.46 -13.60 2.51
C ILE A 202 6.01 -15.06 2.34
N GLU A 203 6.62 -15.97 3.09
CA GLU A 203 6.33 -17.40 3.07
C GLU A 203 5.00 -17.73 3.76
N GLU A 204 4.74 -17.15 4.93
CA GLU A 204 3.58 -17.43 5.81
C GLU A 204 2.86 -16.13 6.27
N PRO A 205 2.32 -15.30 5.36
CA PRO A 205 1.62 -14.06 5.71
C PRO A 205 0.41 -14.27 6.61
N GLU A 206 -0.25 -15.43 6.54
CA GLU A 206 -1.36 -15.83 7.41
C GLU A 206 -0.95 -15.96 8.88
N ARG A 207 0.28 -16.39 9.17
CA ARG A 207 0.76 -16.57 10.56
C ARG A 207 0.82 -15.22 11.28
N ARG A 208 1.37 -14.21 10.61
CA ARG A 208 1.48 -12.85 11.17
C ARG A 208 0.14 -12.18 11.40
N ARG A 209 -0.91 -12.57 10.66
CA ARG A 209 -2.28 -12.08 10.87
C ARG A 209 -2.81 -12.47 12.26
N HIS A 210 -2.45 -13.66 12.76
CA HIS A 210 -3.01 -14.22 13.99
C HIS A 210 -2.28 -13.80 15.27
N VAL A 211 -1.03 -13.34 15.16
CA VAL A 211 -0.18 -13.07 16.33
C VAL A 211 -0.30 -11.62 16.84
N GLY A 212 -0.81 -10.69 16.01
CA GLY A 212 -0.83 -9.25 16.36
C GLY A 212 0.57 -8.62 16.27
N PHE A 213 0.62 -7.29 16.17
CA PHE A 213 1.86 -6.50 16.10
C PHE A 213 2.42 -6.18 17.47
#